data_AF-A0A3D9D8Z9-F1
#
_entry.id   AF-A0A3D9D8Z9-F1
#
_cell.length_a   1.000
_cell.length_b   1.000
_cell.length_c   1.000
_cell.angle_alpha   90.00
_cell.angle_beta   90.00
_cell.angle_gamma   90.00
#
_symmetry.space_group_name_H-M   'P 1'
#
loop_
_entity.id
_entity.type
_entity.pdbx_description
1 polymer ?
#
loop_
_entity_poly.entity_id
_entity_poly.type
_entity_poly.pdbx_seq_one_letter_code
_entity_poly.pdbx_strand_id
1 'polypeptide(L)'
;MKKTIVFIVLAISQNIYSQNKLLKSDKLKTTDSVKIIGMSSKWDKNKTYEKYNFLISDKKVIDSLIESVEYGDNTKNEWEQNNFYIILTKANKEFDRVSVSPALNNAHIKGKSYKFNVSVLEKLSKKYPLTYNWYEKEFKNEQEFNKFNTEILKQEKTLYVSKPTFIYEGSFELQFPKNEIFLHPKAIDEYLRPQIEKIVNGREFSISYKANEFNMRNPDQYTMTINGPYNLFKKLKDKKGKKGKWIPAKFIAVIYEKE
;
A
#
# COMPACT_ATOMS: atom_id res chain seq x y z
N MET A 1 -37.66 -14.32 38.84
CA MET A 1 -37.02 -13.16 38.17
C MET A 1 -35.50 -13.09 38.32
N LYS A 2 -34.89 -13.37 39.48
CA LYS A 2 -33.41 -13.29 39.64
C LYS A 2 -32.60 -14.30 38.80
N LYS A 3 -33.13 -15.50 38.52
CA LYS A 3 -32.43 -16.52 37.70
C LYS A 3 -32.42 -16.21 36.19
N THR A 4 -33.42 -15.49 35.68
CA THR A 4 -33.52 -15.13 34.25
C THR A 4 -32.55 -14.00 33.88
N ILE A 5 -32.27 -13.08 34.80
CA ILE A 5 -31.34 -11.97 34.58
C ILE A 5 -29.88 -12.47 34.49
N VAL A 6 -29.50 -13.48 35.28
CA VAL A 6 -28.14 -14.06 35.24
C VAL A 6 -27.84 -14.76 33.90
N PHE A 7 -28.84 -15.43 33.31
CA PHE A 7 -28.71 -16.05 31.99
C PHE A 7 -28.55 -15.04 30.86
N ILE A 8 -29.23 -13.89 30.95
CA ILE A 8 -29.09 -12.81 29.97
C ILE A 8 -27.71 -12.14 30.08
N VAL A 9 -27.19 -11.93 31.29
CA VAL A 9 -25.83 -11.38 31.47
C VAL A 9 -24.73 -12.34 30.99
N LEU A 10 -24.89 -13.66 31.17
CA LEU A 10 -23.97 -14.65 30.59
C LEU A 10 -24.09 -14.76 29.06
N ALA A 11 -25.30 -14.63 28.51
CA ALA A 11 -25.50 -14.64 27.06
C ALA A 11 -24.94 -13.36 26.41
N ILE A 12 -24.98 -12.21 27.09
CA ILE A 12 -24.38 -10.97 26.59
C ILE A 12 -22.86 -11.00 26.72
N SER A 13 -22.28 -11.65 27.74
CA SER A 13 -20.83 -11.76 27.89
C SER A 13 -20.18 -12.75 26.92
N GLN A 14 -20.92 -13.74 26.41
CA GLN A 14 -20.42 -14.62 25.33
C GLN A 14 -20.56 -14.01 23.92
N ASN A 15 -21.41 -12.99 23.74
CA ASN A 15 -21.56 -12.30 22.45
C ASN A 15 -20.50 -11.21 22.18
N ILE A 16 -19.58 -10.94 23.11
CA ILE A 16 -18.48 -9.97 22.90
C ILE A 16 -17.22 -10.65 22.31
N TYR A 17 -17.21 -11.98 22.16
CA TYR A 17 -16.14 -12.69 21.43
C TYR A 17 -16.40 -12.79 19.92
N SER A 18 -16.88 -11.70 19.31
CA SER A 18 -16.50 -11.45 17.91
C SER A 18 -15.02 -11.09 17.91
N GLN A 19 -14.17 -12.11 18.04
CA GLN A 19 -12.73 -11.92 18.02
C GLN A 19 -12.34 -11.48 16.61
N ASN A 20 -11.96 -10.22 16.51
CA ASN A 20 -11.47 -9.56 15.32
C ASN A 20 -10.35 -10.39 14.66
N LYS A 21 -10.66 -11.08 13.56
CA LYS A 21 -9.71 -11.96 12.85
C LYS A 21 -8.85 -11.13 11.90
N LEU A 22 -7.52 -11.19 12.07
CA LEU A 22 -6.56 -10.40 11.30
C LEU A 22 -6.50 -10.81 9.83
N LEU A 23 -6.58 -12.12 9.57
CA LEU A 23 -6.36 -12.71 8.26
C LEU A 23 -7.68 -13.01 7.52
N LYS A 24 -8.82 -12.67 8.13
CA LYS A 24 -10.13 -12.84 7.50
C LYS A 24 -10.37 -11.68 6.55
N SER A 25 -10.76 -12.01 5.32
CA SER A 25 -10.98 -11.05 4.25
C SER A 25 -12.26 -11.40 3.50
N ASP A 26 -13.06 -10.39 3.14
CA ASP A 26 -14.28 -10.60 2.34
C ASP A 26 -13.96 -11.16 0.94
N LYS A 27 -12.70 -11.00 0.49
CA LYS A 27 -12.19 -11.54 -0.77
C LYS A 27 -11.81 -13.03 -0.67
N LEU A 28 -11.68 -13.56 0.54
CA LEU A 28 -11.23 -14.93 0.80
C LEU A 28 -12.42 -15.88 0.92
N LYS A 29 -12.81 -16.47 -0.21
CA LYS A 29 -13.91 -17.47 -0.26
C LYS A 29 -13.45 -18.90 0.02
N THR A 30 -12.21 -19.23 -0.34
CA THR A 30 -11.56 -20.53 -0.11
C THR A 30 -10.07 -20.30 0.07
N THR A 31 -9.44 -21.17 0.85
CA THR A 31 -8.01 -21.20 1.14
C THR A 31 -7.21 -22.04 0.14
N ASP A 32 -7.86 -22.62 -0.87
CA ASP A 32 -7.16 -23.38 -1.92
C ASP A 32 -6.15 -22.49 -2.64
N SER A 33 -4.90 -22.97 -2.72
CA SER A 33 -3.76 -22.27 -3.32
C SER A 33 -3.45 -20.90 -2.68
N VAL A 34 -3.90 -20.67 -1.45
CA VAL A 34 -3.51 -19.49 -0.68
C VAL A 34 -2.10 -19.66 -0.15
N LYS A 35 -1.34 -18.56 -0.11
CA LYS A 35 -0.11 -18.46 0.65
C LYS A 35 -0.23 -17.29 1.61
N ILE A 36 0.24 -17.48 2.84
CA ILE A 36 0.46 -16.39 3.81
C ILE A 36 1.96 -16.13 3.85
N ILE A 37 2.36 -14.89 3.59
CA ILE A 37 3.75 -14.49 3.48
C ILE A 37 4.02 -13.38 4.50
N GLY A 38 4.85 -13.66 5.49
CA GLY A 38 5.38 -12.66 6.40
C GLY A 38 6.71 -12.15 5.86
N MET A 39 6.83 -10.84 5.61
CA MET A 39 8.07 -10.26 5.11
C MET A 39 8.35 -8.86 5.64
N SER A 40 9.63 -8.62 5.96
CA SER A 40 10.16 -7.29 6.20
C SER A 40 10.08 -6.39 4.95
N SER A 41 9.99 -5.08 5.15
CA SER A 41 10.06 -4.12 4.05
C SER A 41 11.40 -4.20 3.33
N LYS A 42 11.39 -4.18 1.99
CA LYS A 42 12.62 -4.08 1.18
C LYS A 42 13.42 -2.79 1.41
N TRP A 43 12.79 -1.79 2.03
CA TRP A 43 13.37 -0.50 2.33
C TRP A 43 14.09 -0.47 3.69
N ASP A 44 13.94 -1.50 4.51
CA ASP A 44 14.63 -1.66 5.79
C ASP A 44 16.08 -2.10 5.56
N LYS A 45 16.98 -1.12 5.38
CA LYS A 45 18.41 -1.36 5.17
C LYS A 45 19.08 -2.11 6.33
N ASN A 46 18.52 -2.01 7.54
CA ASN A 46 19.07 -2.64 8.73
C ASN A 46 18.54 -4.07 8.93
N LYS A 47 17.62 -4.54 8.06
CA LYS A 47 17.04 -5.88 8.13
C LYS A 47 16.45 -6.20 9.51
N THR A 48 15.91 -5.18 10.18
CA THR A 48 15.45 -5.18 11.57
C THR A 48 14.46 -6.32 11.85
N TYR A 49 13.59 -6.61 10.88
CA TYR A 49 12.53 -7.60 11.00
C TYR A 49 12.67 -8.82 10.09
N GLU A 50 13.84 -9.03 9.48
CA GLU A 50 14.10 -10.21 8.64
C GLU A 50 13.94 -11.51 9.43
N LYS A 51 14.27 -11.49 10.74
CA LYS A 51 14.06 -12.60 11.68
C LYS A 51 12.60 -13.08 11.80
N TYR A 52 11.63 -12.27 11.36
CA TYR A 52 10.21 -12.60 11.40
C TYR A 52 9.68 -13.10 10.06
N ASN A 53 10.51 -13.24 9.02
CA ASN A 53 10.05 -13.69 7.71
C ASN A 53 9.54 -15.13 7.74
N PHE A 54 8.41 -15.38 7.07
CA PHE A 54 7.84 -16.72 6.96
C PHE A 54 7.02 -16.93 5.68
N LEU A 55 6.86 -18.19 5.26
CA LEU A 55 6.01 -18.59 4.14
C LEU A 55 5.19 -19.83 4.49
N ILE A 56 3.87 -19.72 4.41
CA ILE A 56 2.95 -20.83 4.68
C ILE A 56 2.08 -21.07 3.45
N SER A 57 2.14 -22.30 2.94
CA SER A 57 1.33 -22.78 1.80
C SER A 57 0.50 -24.03 2.15
N ASP A 58 0.64 -24.57 3.35
CA ASP A 58 -0.17 -25.70 3.82
C ASP A 58 -1.59 -25.21 4.13
N LYS A 59 -2.58 -25.77 3.43
CA LYS A 59 -3.98 -25.37 3.55
C LYS A 59 -4.52 -25.53 4.97
N LYS A 60 -4.21 -26.62 5.68
CA LYS A 60 -4.72 -26.87 7.03
C LYS A 60 -4.17 -25.85 8.02
N VAL A 61 -2.89 -25.50 7.87
CA VAL A 61 -2.25 -24.46 8.68
C VAL A 61 -2.89 -23.10 8.39
N ILE A 62 -3.12 -22.78 7.11
CA ILE A 62 -3.77 -21.53 6.70
C ILE A 62 -5.19 -21.43 7.26
N ASP A 63 -6.00 -22.48 7.12
CA ASP A 63 -7.35 -22.56 7.69
C ASP A 63 -7.33 -22.27 9.19
N SER A 64 -6.39 -22.89 9.92
CA SER A 64 -6.22 -22.66 11.35
C SER A 64 -5.82 -21.22 11.68
N LEU A 65 -4.91 -20.62 10.91
CA LEU A 65 -4.43 -19.25 11.16
C LEU A 65 -5.51 -18.19 10.90
N ILE A 66 -6.34 -18.39 9.87
CA ILE A 66 -7.45 -17.46 9.58
C ILE A 66 -8.41 -17.37 10.76
N GLU A 67 -8.66 -18.50 11.42
CA GLU A 67 -9.56 -18.57 12.57
C GLU A 67 -8.90 -18.22 13.90
N SER A 68 -7.56 -18.22 14.02
CA SER A 68 -6.88 -18.05 15.32
C SER A 68 -6.05 -16.78 15.44
N VAL A 69 -5.63 -16.16 14.35
CA VAL A 69 -4.84 -14.92 14.40
C VAL A 69 -5.76 -13.72 14.50
N GLU A 70 -5.64 -13.02 15.62
CA GLU A 70 -6.55 -11.94 16.01
C GLU A 70 -5.83 -10.62 16.21
N TYR A 71 -6.60 -9.54 16.20
CA TYR A 71 -6.18 -8.22 16.67
C TYR A 71 -7.09 -7.75 17.80
N GLY A 72 -6.51 -7.01 18.74
CA GLY A 72 -7.20 -6.48 19.90
C GLY A 72 -7.78 -5.08 19.65
N ASP A 73 -7.91 -4.32 20.73
CA ASP A 73 -8.49 -2.98 20.70
C ASP A 73 -7.72 -2.01 19.80
N ASN A 74 -8.43 -0.98 19.36
CA ASN A 74 -7.85 0.17 18.68
C ASN A 74 -6.79 0.85 19.57
N THR A 75 -5.74 1.32 18.94
CA THR A 75 -4.60 2.00 19.58
C THR A 75 -4.39 3.36 18.92
N LYS A 76 -3.53 4.20 19.53
CA LYS A 76 -3.13 5.43 18.87
C LYS A 76 -2.49 5.10 17.51
N ASN A 77 -2.86 5.86 16.49
CA ASN A 77 -2.37 5.65 15.14
C ASN A 77 -0.88 6.02 15.07
N GLU A 78 -0.02 5.02 15.17
CA GLU A 78 1.43 5.19 15.21
C GLU A 78 2.08 4.31 14.15
N TRP A 79 2.94 4.93 13.35
CA TRP A 79 3.56 4.30 12.20
C TRP A 79 5.04 4.05 12.49
N GLU A 80 5.45 2.83 12.21
CA GLU A 80 6.85 2.48 12.12
C GLU A 80 7.34 2.61 10.68
N GLN A 81 8.51 3.23 10.49
CA GLN A 81 9.08 3.45 9.16
C GLN A 81 9.49 2.13 8.48
N ASN A 82 9.98 1.17 9.26
CA ASN A 82 10.42 -0.15 8.80
C ASN A 82 9.37 -1.21 9.14
N ASN A 83 8.17 -1.06 8.62
CA ASN A 83 7.08 -2.00 8.92
C ASN A 83 7.32 -3.41 8.35
N PHE A 84 6.63 -4.37 8.94
CA PHE A 84 6.54 -5.75 8.50
C PHE A 84 5.19 -5.97 7.81
N TYR A 85 5.14 -6.80 6.78
CA TYR A 85 3.89 -7.10 6.07
C TYR A 85 3.50 -8.56 6.23
N ILE A 86 2.21 -8.79 6.48
CA ILE A 86 1.58 -10.09 6.26
C ILE A 86 0.78 -9.97 4.96
N ILE A 87 1.19 -10.72 3.94
CA ILE A 87 0.62 -10.68 2.59
C ILE A 87 -0.12 -11.98 2.34
N LEU A 88 -1.35 -11.88 1.88
CA LEU A 88 -2.14 -13.04 1.47
C LEU A 88 -2.22 -13.06 -0.05
N THR A 89 -1.81 -14.18 -0.63
CA THR A 89 -1.83 -14.39 -2.07
C THR A 89 -2.67 -15.61 -2.42
N LYS A 90 -3.25 -15.59 -3.62
CA LYS A 90 -3.88 -16.77 -4.23
C LYS A 90 -3.34 -16.93 -5.65
N ALA A 91 -2.76 -18.09 -5.95
CA ALA A 91 -2.01 -18.29 -7.19
C ALA A 91 -0.97 -17.16 -7.43
N ASN A 92 -0.22 -16.81 -6.36
CA ASN A 92 0.79 -15.74 -6.32
C ASN A 92 0.26 -14.31 -6.56
N LYS A 93 -1.05 -14.11 -6.72
CA LYS A 93 -1.66 -12.78 -6.80
C LYS A 93 -2.04 -12.30 -5.40
N GLU A 94 -1.49 -11.17 -4.98
CA GLU A 94 -1.89 -10.49 -3.74
C GLU A 94 -3.38 -10.12 -3.80
N PHE A 95 -4.14 -10.52 -2.78
CA PHE A 95 -5.54 -10.10 -2.62
C PHE A 95 -5.77 -9.33 -1.31
N ASP A 96 -4.89 -9.50 -0.33
CA ASP A 96 -4.91 -8.78 0.93
C ASP A 96 -3.51 -8.58 1.52
N ARG A 97 -3.38 -7.54 2.33
CA ARG A 97 -2.12 -7.14 2.96
C ARG A 97 -2.42 -6.41 4.27
N VAL A 98 -1.75 -6.84 5.33
CA VAL A 98 -1.74 -6.19 6.63
C VAL A 98 -0.34 -5.67 6.91
N SER A 99 -0.24 -4.40 7.31
CA SER A 99 1.00 -3.83 7.83
C SER A 99 1.05 -4.05 9.34
N VAL A 100 2.17 -4.52 9.86
CA VAL A 100 2.42 -4.73 11.28
C VAL A 100 3.62 -3.87 11.67
N SER A 101 3.57 -3.24 12.83
CA SER A 101 4.70 -2.54 13.44
C SER A 101 5.19 -3.37 14.62
N PRO A 102 6.18 -4.26 14.45
CA PRO A 102 6.60 -5.15 15.52
C PRO A 102 7.11 -4.40 16.77
N ALA A 103 7.78 -3.26 16.62
CA ALA A 103 8.22 -2.46 17.78
C ALA A 103 7.06 -1.90 18.61
N LEU A 104 5.92 -1.61 17.97
CA LEU A 104 4.76 -0.98 18.60
C LEU A 104 3.68 -2.00 18.99
N ASN A 105 3.89 -3.29 18.71
CA ASN A 105 2.90 -4.35 18.92
C ASN A 105 1.53 -4.02 18.33
N ASN A 106 1.51 -3.49 17.11
CA ASN A 106 0.26 -3.09 16.44
C ASN A 106 0.18 -3.59 14.99
N ALA A 107 -1.05 -3.76 14.52
CA ALA A 107 -1.39 -4.02 13.13
C ALA A 107 -2.24 -2.87 12.58
N HIS A 108 -1.97 -2.48 11.34
CA HIS A 108 -2.63 -1.40 10.63
C HIS A 108 -3.66 -1.98 9.67
N ILE A 109 -4.93 -1.71 9.95
CA ILE A 109 -6.07 -2.25 9.23
C ILE A 109 -6.97 -1.07 8.87
N LYS A 110 -7.23 -0.88 7.58
CA LYS A 110 -8.14 0.16 7.05
C LYS A 110 -7.85 1.56 7.63
N GLY A 111 -6.57 1.91 7.78
CA GLY A 111 -6.13 3.23 8.25
C GLY A 111 -6.13 3.44 9.78
N LYS A 112 -6.43 2.40 10.56
CA LYS A 112 -6.38 2.42 12.03
C LYS A 112 -5.39 1.39 12.56
N SER A 113 -4.83 1.66 13.74
CA SER A 113 -3.90 0.77 14.42
C SER A 113 -4.62 -0.03 15.50
N TYR A 114 -4.35 -1.33 15.58
CA TYR A 114 -4.94 -2.23 16.57
C TYR A 114 -3.85 -3.01 17.28
N LYS A 115 -4.06 -3.36 18.56
CA LYS A 115 -3.11 -4.22 19.29
C LYS A 115 -2.90 -5.54 18.56
N PHE A 116 -1.66 -5.97 18.44
CA PHE A 116 -1.31 -7.23 17.78
C PHE A 116 -0.21 -7.95 18.56
N ASN A 117 -0.40 -9.26 18.79
CA ASN A 117 0.59 -10.08 19.48
C ASN A 117 1.72 -10.49 18.53
N VAL A 118 2.82 -9.74 18.56
CA VAL A 118 3.99 -9.95 17.69
C VAL A 118 4.68 -11.30 17.93
N SER A 119 4.50 -11.93 19.10
CA SER A 119 5.03 -13.28 19.35
C SER A 119 4.49 -14.33 18.38
N VAL A 120 3.34 -14.08 17.74
CA VAL A 120 2.82 -14.91 16.65
C VAL A 120 3.82 -14.95 15.49
N LEU A 121 4.41 -13.81 15.10
CA LEU A 121 5.38 -13.74 14.00
C LEU A 121 6.64 -14.55 14.31
N GLU A 122 7.10 -14.50 15.57
CA GLU A 122 8.27 -15.28 16.00
C GLU A 122 8.01 -16.79 15.92
N LYS A 123 6.82 -17.24 16.35
CA LYS A 123 6.44 -18.66 16.26
C LYS A 123 6.35 -19.12 14.80
N LEU A 124 5.76 -18.30 13.94
CA LEU A 124 5.60 -18.62 12.51
C LEU A 124 6.94 -18.65 11.79
N SER A 125 7.81 -17.68 12.00
CA SER A 125 9.16 -17.63 11.40
C SER A 125 10.05 -18.78 11.82
N LYS A 126 10.00 -19.21 13.09
CA LYS A 126 10.74 -20.41 13.53
C LYS A 126 10.27 -21.69 12.84
N LYS A 127 8.97 -21.82 12.57
CA LYS A 127 8.39 -23.04 11.99
C LYS A 127 8.39 -23.05 10.46
N TYR A 128 8.27 -21.88 9.84
CA TYR A 128 8.10 -21.71 8.40
C TYR A 128 9.03 -20.61 7.87
N PRO A 129 10.35 -20.69 8.10
CA PRO A 129 11.27 -19.61 7.76
C PRO A 129 11.25 -19.30 6.26
N LEU A 130 11.45 -18.03 5.93
CA LEU A 130 11.54 -17.56 4.55
C LEU A 130 12.77 -16.68 4.35
N THR A 131 13.57 -17.06 3.36
CA THR A 131 14.54 -16.18 2.71
C THR A 131 14.02 -15.84 1.32
N TYR A 132 14.13 -14.58 0.93
CA TYR A 132 13.60 -14.09 -0.34
C TYR A 132 14.50 -13.00 -0.92
N ASN A 133 14.46 -12.90 -2.24
CA ASN A 133 15.07 -11.80 -2.97
C ASN A 133 13.99 -10.97 -3.68
N TRP A 134 14.39 -9.81 -4.18
CA TRP A 134 13.52 -8.98 -4.98
C TRP A 134 14.32 -8.27 -6.07
N TYR A 135 13.64 -7.95 -7.17
CA TYR A 135 14.20 -7.14 -8.23
C TYR A 135 13.15 -6.25 -8.87
N GLU A 136 13.62 -5.20 -9.54
CA GLU A 136 12.78 -4.27 -10.27
C GLU A 136 12.84 -4.55 -11.76
N LYS A 137 11.69 -4.40 -12.43
CA LYS A 137 11.60 -4.47 -13.88
C LYS A 137 10.72 -3.35 -14.41
N GLU A 138 11.25 -2.59 -15.35
CA GLU A 138 10.52 -1.52 -16.03
C GLU A 138 9.77 -2.08 -17.24
N PHE A 139 8.55 -1.59 -17.44
CA PHE A 139 7.67 -1.95 -18.55
C PHE A 139 7.31 -0.71 -19.35
N LYS A 140 7.05 -0.87 -20.65
CA LYS A 140 6.62 0.25 -21.51
C LYS A 140 5.15 0.60 -21.30
N ASN A 141 4.32 -0.39 -21.00
CA ASN A 141 2.88 -0.24 -20.83
C ASN A 141 2.26 -1.42 -20.05
N GLU A 142 0.97 -1.27 -19.73
CA GLU A 142 0.23 -2.27 -18.96
C GLU A 142 0.07 -3.61 -19.69
N GLN A 143 -0.02 -3.61 -21.03
CA GLN A 143 -0.16 -4.85 -21.81
C GLN A 143 1.09 -5.72 -21.69
N GLU A 144 2.27 -5.10 -21.82
CA GLU A 144 3.56 -5.78 -21.65
C GLU A 144 3.69 -6.35 -20.23
N PHE A 145 3.34 -5.55 -19.21
CA PHE A 145 3.31 -6.01 -17.83
C PHE A 145 2.36 -7.19 -17.64
N ASN A 146 1.13 -7.14 -18.16
CA ASN A 146 0.15 -8.21 -17.98
C ASN A 146 0.59 -9.54 -18.62
N LYS A 147 1.26 -9.48 -19.78
CA LYS A 147 1.86 -10.66 -20.41
C LYS A 147 2.95 -11.25 -19.51
N PHE A 148 3.89 -10.42 -19.04
CA PHE A 148 4.94 -10.86 -18.12
C PHE A 148 4.38 -11.41 -16.81
N ASN A 149 3.43 -10.70 -16.19
CA ASN A 149 2.82 -11.04 -14.92
C ASN A 149 2.12 -12.41 -14.98
N THR A 150 1.45 -12.70 -16.11
CA THR A 150 0.78 -14.00 -16.30
C THR A 150 1.77 -15.17 -16.31
N GLU A 151 2.97 -14.99 -16.86
CA GLU A 151 3.99 -16.05 -16.90
C GLU A 151 4.75 -16.17 -15.58
N ILE A 152 5.16 -15.06 -14.97
CA ILE A 152 5.95 -15.12 -13.73
C ILE A 152 5.15 -15.66 -12.55
N LEU A 153 3.84 -15.41 -12.51
CA LEU A 153 2.97 -15.92 -11.44
C LEU A 153 2.80 -17.44 -11.47
N LYS A 154 3.11 -18.10 -12.60
CA LYS A 154 3.09 -19.57 -12.69
C LYS A 154 4.34 -20.21 -12.08
N GLN A 155 5.41 -19.44 -11.88
CA GLN A 155 6.67 -19.98 -11.36
C GLN A 155 6.53 -20.27 -9.86
N GLU A 156 7.05 -21.43 -9.44
CA GLU A 156 6.95 -21.88 -8.05
C GLU A 156 7.68 -20.95 -7.08
N LYS A 157 8.84 -20.45 -7.50
CA LYS A 157 9.65 -19.50 -6.73
C LYS A 157 8.98 -18.15 -6.52
N THR A 158 8.01 -17.76 -7.34
CA THR A 158 7.36 -16.46 -7.22
C THR A 158 6.51 -16.39 -5.95
N LEU A 159 6.79 -15.39 -5.12
CA LEU A 159 5.99 -15.07 -3.95
C LEU A 159 4.81 -14.19 -4.35
N TYR A 160 5.09 -13.02 -4.92
CA TYR A 160 4.12 -12.11 -5.50
C TYR A 160 4.80 -11.03 -6.35
N VAL A 161 4.00 -10.26 -7.09
CA VAL A 161 4.45 -9.13 -7.89
C VAL A 161 3.71 -7.87 -7.46
N SER A 162 4.45 -6.83 -7.09
CA SER A 162 3.91 -5.49 -6.89
C SER A 162 3.74 -4.81 -8.25
N LYS A 163 2.48 -4.58 -8.64
CA LYS A 163 2.10 -4.02 -9.94
C LYS A 163 2.48 -2.52 -10.02
N PRO A 164 3.03 -2.05 -11.16
CA PRO A 164 3.22 -0.62 -11.40
C PRO A 164 1.90 0.15 -11.47
N THR A 165 1.94 1.44 -11.13
CA THR A 165 0.80 2.34 -11.35
C THR A 165 0.78 2.84 -12.79
N PHE A 166 -0.18 2.39 -13.59
CA PHE A 166 -0.34 2.78 -15.01
C PHE A 166 -1.31 3.95 -15.22
N ILE A 167 -1.52 4.78 -14.20
CA ILE A 167 -2.53 5.85 -14.23
C ILE A 167 -2.09 7.03 -15.10
N TYR A 168 -0.83 7.45 -14.98
CA TYR A 168 -0.32 8.64 -15.65
C TYR A 168 0.74 8.28 -16.70
N GLU A 169 0.74 8.98 -17.83
CA GLU A 169 1.78 8.85 -18.86
C GLU A 169 3.10 9.53 -18.43
N GLY A 170 3.02 10.47 -17.49
CA GLY A 170 4.17 11.19 -16.94
C GLY A 170 3.74 12.42 -16.16
N SER A 171 4.70 13.30 -15.92
CA SER A 171 4.51 14.50 -15.14
C SER A 171 5.32 15.69 -15.65
N PHE A 172 4.95 16.89 -15.19
CA PHE A 172 5.74 18.10 -15.35
C PHE A 172 5.45 19.04 -14.19
N GLU A 173 6.34 20.01 -13.97
CA GLU A 173 6.19 21.00 -12.90
C GLU A 173 5.68 22.34 -13.44
N LEU A 174 4.93 23.05 -12.61
CA LEU A 174 4.58 24.46 -12.80
C LEU A 174 4.97 25.24 -11.55
N GLN A 175 5.78 26.28 -11.73
CA GLN A 175 6.23 27.16 -10.64
C GLN A 175 5.41 28.45 -10.66
N PHE A 176 4.80 28.79 -9.53
CA PHE A 176 4.03 30.02 -9.37
C PHE A 176 4.67 30.91 -8.30
N PRO A 177 4.86 32.21 -8.56
CA PRO A 177 5.27 33.13 -7.53
C PRO A 177 4.16 33.26 -6.47
N LYS A 178 4.55 33.42 -5.21
CA LYS A 178 3.61 33.78 -4.16
C LYS A 178 3.13 35.21 -4.36
N ASN A 179 1.81 35.39 -4.31
CA ASN A 179 1.14 36.68 -4.39
C ASN A 179 -0.29 36.54 -3.85
N GLU A 180 -1.07 37.61 -3.92
CA GLU A 180 -2.46 37.65 -3.43
C GLU A 180 -3.39 36.64 -4.10
N ILE A 181 -3.06 36.18 -5.32
CA ILE A 181 -3.84 35.17 -6.05
C ILE A 181 -3.38 33.76 -5.70
N PHE A 182 -2.06 33.54 -5.58
CA PHE A 182 -1.44 32.25 -5.32
C PHE A 182 -0.81 32.21 -3.92
N LEU A 183 -1.66 32.48 -2.91
CA LEU A 183 -1.26 32.53 -1.50
C LEU A 183 -0.86 31.16 -0.93
N HIS A 184 -1.38 30.08 -1.50
CA HIS A 184 -1.09 28.70 -1.07
C HIS A 184 -1.32 27.68 -2.20
N PRO A 185 -0.76 26.46 -2.14
CA PRO A 185 -0.91 25.45 -3.17
C PRO A 185 -2.34 25.13 -3.59
N LYS A 186 -3.30 25.18 -2.64
CA LYS A 186 -4.72 24.94 -2.92
C LYS A 186 -5.33 25.97 -3.88
N ALA A 187 -4.92 27.25 -3.81
CA ALA A 187 -5.43 28.29 -4.71
C ALA A 187 -4.91 28.06 -6.14
N ILE A 188 -3.69 27.54 -6.26
CA ILE A 188 -3.12 27.17 -7.56
C ILE A 188 -3.86 25.95 -8.14
N ASP A 189 -4.18 24.95 -7.32
CA ASP A 189 -5.01 23.79 -7.73
C ASP A 189 -6.38 24.26 -8.25
N GLU A 190 -7.10 25.06 -7.47
CA GLU A 190 -8.41 25.62 -7.85
C GLU A 190 -8.35 26.43 -9.16
N TYR A 191 -7.25 27.15 -9.39
CA TYR A 191 -7.00 27.88 -10.63
C TYR A 191 -6.72 26.97 -11.84
N LEU A 192 -5.90 25.93 -11.65
CA LEU A 192 -5.47 25.04 -12.75
C LEU A 192 -6.52 24.00 -13.11
N ARG A 193 -7.19 23.41 -12.12
CA ARG A 193 -8.03 22.22 -12.28
C ARG A 193 -9.10 22.36 -13.37
N PRO A 194 -9.90 23.44 -13.44
CA PRO A 194 -10.91 23.57 -14.51
C PRO A 194 -10.29 23.67 -15.92
N GLN A 195 -9.07 24.19 -16.03
CA GLN A 195 -8.36 24.28 -17.31
C GLN A 195 -7.84 22.90 -17.73
N ILE A 196 -7.30 22.14 -16.76
CA ILE A 196 -6.79 20.79 -16.98
C ILE A 196 -7.92 19.83 -17.36
N GLU A 197 -9.06 19.87 -16.66
CA GLU A 197 -10.23 19.03 -16.93
C GLU A 197 -10.71 19.16 -18.38
N LYS A 198 -10.75 20.39 -18.91
CA LYS A 198 -11.08 20.65 -20.32
C LYS A 198 -10.09 20.03 -21.30
N ILE A 199 -8.81 19.96 -20.94
CA ILE A 199 -7.75 19.43 -21.81
C ILE A 199 -7.73 17.90 -21.81
N VAL A 200 -7.93 17.29 -20.64
CA VAL A 200 -7.82 15.83 -20.46
C VAL A 200 -9.10 15.09 -20.83
N ASN A 201 -10.24 15.78 -20.88
CA ASN A 201 -11.54 15.26 -21.33
C ASN A 201 -11.89 13.90 -20.68
N GLY A 202 -11.94 13.88 -19.35
CA GLY A 202 -12.28 12.70 -18.56
C GLY A 202 -11.13 11.72 -18.29
N ARG A 203 -9.92 11.92 -18.86
CA ARG A 203 -8.75 11.15 -18.45
C ARG A 203 -8.25 11.58 -17.07
N GLU A 204 -7.70 10.62 -16.33
CA GLU A 204 -7.16 10.86 -14.99
C GLU A 204 -5.95 11.80 -15.01
N PHE A 205 -5.90 12.69 -14.01
CA PHE A 205 -4.77 13.58 -13.75
C PHE A 205 -4.69 13.85 -12.24
N SER A 206 -3.56 14.39 -11.79
CA SER A 206 -3.45 14.95 -10.45
C SER A 206 -2.62 16.23 -10.44
N ILE A 207 -2.95 17.08 -9.47
CA ILE A 207 -2.22 18.30 -9.13
C ILE A 207 -1.77 18.10 -7.69
N SER A 208 -0.48 18.17 -7.42
CA SER A 208 0.04 18.03 -6.06
C SER A 208 1.16 19.01 -5.78
N TYR A 209 1.32 19.35 -4.52
CA TYR A 209 2.46 20.10 -4.02
C TYR A 209 3.23 19.20 -3.07
N LYS A 210 4.54 19.09 -3.27
CA LYS A 210 5.44 18.39 -2.34
C LYS A 210 6.35 19.40 -1.68
N ALA A 211 6.36 19.46 -0.35
CA ALA A 211 7.34 20.21 0.43
C ALA A 211 8.71 19.50 0.37
N ASN A 212 9.36 19.55 -0.79
CA ASN A 212 10.71 19.03 -0.99
C ASN A 212 11.75 20.11 -0.60
N GLU A 213 13.02 19.72 -0.49
CA GLU A 213 14.13 20.60 -0.15
C GLU A 213 14.20 21.85 -1.05
N PHE A 214 13.90 21.70 -2.35
CA PHE A 214 13.83 22.81 -3.28
C PHE A 214 12.76 23.83 -2.88
N ASN A 215 11.52 23.40 -2.65
CA ASN A 215 10.43 24.29 -2.23
C ASN A 215 10.67 24.90 -0.84
N MET A 216 11.32 24.16 0.07
CA MET A 216 11.73 24.71 1.37
C MET A 216 12.79 25.80 1.25
N ARG A 217 13.70 25.70 0.27
CA ARG A 217 14.74 26.69 -0.02
C ARG A 217 14.29 27.86 -0.88
N ASN A 218 13.11 27.77 -1.51
CA ASN A 218 12.57 28.82 -2.37
C ASN A 218 11.20 29.28 -1.83
N PRO A 219 11.20 30.01 -0.70
CA PRO A 219 9.97 30.34 0.02
C PRO A 219 9.09 31.36 -0.70
N ASP A 220 9.53 31.98 -1.79
CA ASP A 220 8.75 32.99 -2.53
C ASP A 220 7.95 32.39 -3.70
N GLN A 221 7.96 31.07 -3.84
CA GLN A 221 7.22 30.36 -4.89
C GLN A 221 6.61 29.06 -4.40
N TYR A 222 5.68 28.52 -5.19
CA TYR A 222 5.15 27.17 -5.06
C TYR A 222 5.40 26.40 -6.35
N THR A 223 6.01 25.22 -6.24
CA THR A 223 6.17 24.29 -7.37
C THR A 223 5.12 23.19 -7.28
N MET A 224 4.17 23.21 -8.21
CA MET A 224 3.15 22.19 -8.36
C MET A 224 3.63 21.10 -9.31
N THR A 225 3.44 19.84 -8.94
CA THR A 225 3.60 18.67 -9.82
C THR A 225 2.26 18.33 -10.46
N ILE A 226 2.24 18.25 -11.79
CA ILE A 226 1.08 17.86 -12.58
C ILE A 226 1.35 16.48 -13.18
N ASN A 227 0.57 15.47 -12.79
CA ASN A 227 0.62 14.14 -13.41
C ASN A 227 -0.56 13.98 -14.36
N GLY A 228 -0.35 13.34 -15.51
CA GLY A 228 -1.43 13.14 -16.48
C GLY A 228 -0.95 12.64 -17.84
N PRO A 229 -1.80 12.77 -18.88
CA PRO A 229 -1.42 12.41 -20.26
C PRO A 229 -0.47 13.44 -20.87
N TYR A 230 0.38 13.03 -21.80
CA TYR A 230 1.33 13.94 -22.47
C TYR A 230 0.64 15.08 -23.24
N ASN A 231 -0.59 14.86 -23.72
CA ASN A 231 -1.41 15.91 -24.32
C ASN A 231 -1.68 17.09 -23.36
N LEU A 232 -1.78 16.83 -22.06
CA LEU A 232 -1.90 17.89 -21.05
C LEU A 232 -0.65 18.78 -21.03
N PHE A 233 0.53 18.17 -21.05
CA PHE A 233 1.78 18.89 -21.17
C PHE A 233 1.87 19.71 -22.47
N LYS A 234 1.35 19.21 -23.60
CA LYS A 234 1.38 19.98 -24.85
C LYS A 234 0.40 21.16 -24.85
N LYS A 235 -0.80 20.98 -24.32
CA LYS A 235 -1.90 21.96 -24.47
C LYS A 235 -2.01 22.98 -23.33
N LEU A 236 -1.57 22.63 -22.11
CA LEU A 236 -1.67 23.55 -20.99
C LEU A 236 -0.68 24.72 -21.18
N LYS A 237 -1.21 25.86 -21.60
CA LYS A 237 -0.48 27.11 -21.78
C LYS A 237 -0.86 28.05 -20.65
N ASP A 238 -0.11 27.99 -19.55
CA ASP A 238 -0.30 28.90 -18.43
C ASP A 238 0.68 30.08 -18.54
N LYS A 239 0.16 31.32 -18.42
CA LYS A 239 0.98 32.54 -18.49
C LYS A 239 1.44 33.01 -17.11
N LYS A 240 0.85 32.50 -16.04
CA LYS A 240 1.10 32.94 -14.65
C LYS A 240 2.14 32.07 -13.94
N GLY A 241 2.41 30.88 -14.46
CA GLY A 241 3.39 29.94 -13.95
C GLY A 241 4.46 29.58 -14.98
N LYS A 242 5.66 29.28 -14.49
CA LYS A 242 6.78 28.81 -15.31
C LYS A 242 6.70 27.29 -15.45
N LYS A 243 6.62 26.82 -16.70
CA LYS A 243 6.49 25.41 -17.04
C LYS A 243 7.83 24.70 -17.13
N GLY A 244 7.97 23.60 -16.38
CA GLY A 244 9.09 22.68 -16.43
C GLY A 244 9.05 21.76 -17.66
N LYS A 245 10.02 20.85 -17.73
CA LYS A 245 10.09 19.83 -18.79
C LYS A 245 9.14 18.67 -18.49
N TRP A 246 8.77 17.93 -19.54
CA TRP A 246 8.06 16.67 -19.41
C TRP A 246 8.99 15.58 -18.87
N ILE A 247 8.49 14.79 -17.93
CA ILE A 247 9.13 13.62 -17.34
C ILE A 247 8.22 12.42 -17.60
N PRO A 248 8.59 11.49 -18.51
CA PRO A 248 7.82 10.28 -18.74
C PRO A 248 7.68 9.44 -17.46
N ALA A 249 6.52 8.82 -17.26
CA ALA A 249 6.33 7.87 -16.18
C ALA A 249 7.21 6.63 -16.42
N LYS A 250 7.74 6.08 -15.32
CA LYS A 250 8.39 4.77 -15.32
C LYS A 250 7.46 3.75 -14.69
N PHE A 251 7.13 2.70 -15.43
CA PHE A 251 6.26 1.64 -14.93
C PHE A 251 7.09 0.49 -14.37
N ILE A 252 7.54 0.65 -13.13
CA ILE A 252 8.41 -0.32 -12.46
C ILE A 252 7.58 -1.28 -11.61
N ALA A 253 7.70 -2.58 -11.89
CA ALA A 253 7.17 -3.62 -11.02
C ALA A 253 8.26 -4.07 -10.06
N VAL A 254 7.86 -4.51 -8.86
CA VAL A 254 8.77 -5.17 -7.92
C VAL A 254 8.37 -6.63 -7.84
N ILE A 255 9.29 -7.52 -8.20
CA ILE A 255 9.09 -8.96 -8.17
C ILE A 255 9.74 -9.49 -6.90
N TYR A 256 9.02 -10.36 -6.19
CA TYR A 256 9.51 -11.06 -5.00
C TYR A 256 9.56 -12.55 -5.27
N GLU A 257 10.72 -13.17 -5.09
CA GLU A 257 10.91 -14.60 -5.27
C GLU A 257 11.56 -15.20 -4.02
N LYS A 258 11.23 -16.46 -3.75
CA LYS A 258 11.92 -17.28 -2.77
C LYS A 258 13.36 -17.53 -3.26
N GLU A 259 14.32 -17.45 -2.34
CA GLU A 259 15.70 -17.89 -2.59
C GLU A 259 15.85 -19.42 -2.65
#